data_AF-A0A9P3BYK2-F1
#
_entry.id   AF-A0A9P3BYK2-F1
#
_cell.length_a   1.000
_cell.length_b   1.000
_cell.length_c   1.000
_cell.angle_alpha   90.00
_cell.angle_beta   90.00
_cell.angle_gamma   90.00
#
_symmetry.space_group_name_H-M   'P 1'
#
loop_
_entity.id
_entity.type
_entity.pdbx_description
1 polymer ?
#
loop_
_entity_poly.entity_id
_entity_poly.type
_entity_poly.pdbx_seq_one_letter_code
_entity_poly.pdbx_strand_id
1 'polypeptide(L)'
;MRVSSADVYNLIRIYASNGAYYHYNCANFVSTFEGTDNANDWISIKAETGCFFMPDWSSRGAEAALKLGGGIADGLFSWAAWAWGSWNMTTYVDALYNQTLNGKPYMMPVYPWFFTNLPGYNKTWLWRSDDLWYDRWQQVWYFQPEFVKTISWNDFGESHYIGPLDDTQYSAFKIGNAPYNYVENMPHDGWRQLLPYMIDTYKNGHATFDTEVLVTWYRPTLASACGNSGTTANTASQLQIEYRPVDIVDDCVFLSALLSESAYLTINYGVGEHGVDWDYTPEGRSGHLPCKYGLIWRNWVLHDAAAA
;
A
#
# COMPACT_ATOMS: atom_id res chain seq x y z
N MET A 1 -0.06 15.57 17.44
CA MET A 1 0.16 15.34 18.89
C MET A 1 1.65 15.06 19.07
N ARG A 2 2.39 15.81 19.89
CA ARG A 2 3.77 15.44 20.22
C ARG A 2 3.70 14.47 21.39
N VAL A 3 4.07 13.21 21.15
CA VAL A 3 4.16 12.17 22.19
C VAL A 3 5.55 12.25 22.79
N SER A 4 5.69 12.34 24.11
CA SER A 4 7.00 12.40 24.76
C SER A 4 7.65 11.01 24.81
N SER A 5 8.97 10.95 25.00
CA SER A 5 9.70 9.69 25.18
C SER A 5 9.17 8.89 26.39
N ALA A 6 8.79 9.59 27.47
CA ALA A 6 8.16 8.99 28.64
C ALA A 6 6.79 8.37 28.32
N ASP A 7 5.98 9.02 27.47
CA ASP A 7 4.69 8.48 27.05
C ASP A 7 4.89 7.20 26.23
N VAL A 8 5.83 7.19 25.28
CA VAL A 8 6.16 6.00 24.47
C VAL A 8 6.60 4.84 25.36
N TYR A 9 7.54 5.09 26.28
CA TYR A 9 8.00 4.10 27.25
C TYR A 9 6.84 3.52 28.08
N ASN A 10 5.97 4.39 28.61
CA ASN A 10 4.84 3.97 29.43
C ASN A 10 3.84 3.13 28.62
N LEU A 11 3.55 3.52 27.37
CA LEU A 11 2.68 2.75 26.48
C LEU A 11 3.22 1.35 26.23
N ILE A 12 4.52 1.22 25.94
CA ILE A 12 5.15 -0.10 25.77
C ILE A 12 4.98 -0.92 27.04
N ARG A 13 5.27 -0.38 28.22
CA ARG A 13 5.15 -1.13 29.49
C ARG A 13 3.73 -1.54 29.84
N ILE A 14 2.74 -0.71 29.55
CA ILE A 14 1.33 -1.00 29.83
C ILE A 14 0.83 -2.17 28.98
N TYR A 15 1.25 -2.23 27.71
CA TYR A 15 0.68 -3.18 26.74
C TYR A 15 1.57 -4.39 26.43
N ALA A 16 2.87 -4.34 26.71
CA ALA A 16 3.83 -5.40 26.37
C ALA A 16 3.50 -6.78 26.96
N SER A 17 2.78 -6.84 28.07
CA SER A 17 2.38 -8.11 28.71
C SER A 17 1.04 -8.64 28.20
N ASN A 18 0.36 -7.91 27.33
CA ASN A 18 -0.92 -8.35 26.77
C ASN A 18 -0.68 -9.48 25.74
N GLY A 19 -1.43 -10.57 25.84
CA GLY A 19 -1.31 -11.70 24.90
C GLY A 19 -1.65 -11.37 23.44
N ALA A 20 -2.29 -10.24 23.17
CA ALA A 20 -2.52 -9.72 21.82
C ALA A 20 -1.37 -8.83 21.30
N TYR A 21 -0.36 -8.53 22.12
CA TYR A 21 0.80 -7.74 21.69
C TYR A 21 1.64 -8.54 20.70
N TYR A 22 2.04 -7.92 19.59
CA TYR A 22 2.85 -8.60 18.61
C TYR A 22 4.31 -8.68 19.07
N HIS A 23 4.85 -9.89 19.13
CA HIS A 23 6.24 -10.15 19.47
C HIS A 23 6.99 -10.70 18.26
N TYR A 24 8.23 -10.24 18.07
CA TYR A 24 9.15 -10.77 17.08
C TYR A 24 10.40 -11.29 17.79
N ASN A 25 10.73 -12.57 17.59
CA ASN A 25 11.84 -13.23 18.29
C ASN A 25 11.83 -13.00 19.82
N CYS A 26 10.65 -13.14 20.43
CA CYS A 26 10.40 -12.94 21.87
C CYS A 26 10.55 -11.48 22.37
N ALA A 27 10.76 -10.50 21.49
CA ALA A 27 10.81 -9.08 21.84
C ALA A 27 9.53 -8.35 21.44
N ASN A 28 9.12 -7.35 22.22
CA ASN A 28 8.00 -6.47 21.90
C ASN A 28 8.29 -5.72 20.60
N PHE A 29 7.48 -5.87 19.58
CA PHE A 29 7.68 -5.17 18.32
C PHE A 29 7.13 -3.73 18.39
N VAL A 30 7.96 -2.75 18.01
CA VAL A 30 7.59 -1.33 17.98
C VAL A 30 8.01 -0.71 16.66
N SER A 31 7.12 0.07 16.04
CA SER A 31 7.41 0.87 14.85
C SER A 31 6.87 2.29 15.00
N THR A 32 7.46 3.24 14.27
CA THR A 32 6.97 4.63 14.16
C THR A 32 6.76 5.00 12.70
N PHE A 33 5.91 5.99 12.46
CA PHE A 33 5.91 6.77 11.21
C PHE A 33 6.69 8.05 11.49
N GLU A 34 7.81 8.23 10.79
CA GLU A 34 8.75 9.31 10.99
C GLU A 34 9.21 9.47 12.46
N GLY A 35 9.53 10.71 12.89
CA GLY A 35 10.05 11.00 14.22
C GLY A 35 11.58 11.02 14.31
N THR A 36 12.26 11.31 13.21
CA THR A 36 13.74 11.28 13.12
C THR A 36 14.43 12.19 14.13
N ASP A 37 13.78 13.30 14.49
CA ASP A 37 14.33 14.27 15.45
C ASP A 37 14.35 13.72 16.88
N ASN A 38 13.58 12.67 17.15
CA ASN A 38 13.52 11.94 18.42
C ASN A 38 14.31 10.62 18.38
N ALA A 39 15.14 10.38 17.36
CA ALA A 39 15.86 9.11 17.23
C ALA A 39 16.75 8.76 18.45
N ASN A 40 17.31 9.77 19.13
CA ASN A 40 18.15 9.54 20.31
C ASN A 40 17.33 9.09 21.54
N ASP A 41 16.04 9.40 21.62
CA ASP A 41 15.17 8.96 22.72
C ASP A 41 15.06 7.42 22.75
N TRP A 42 15.16 6.79 21.58
CA TRP A 42 15.10 5.33 21.43
C TRP A 42 16.26 4.59 22.07
N ILE A 43 17.39 5.25 22.33
CA ILE A 43 18.53 4.64 23.05
C ILE A 43 18.06 4.21 24.45
N SER A 44 17.44 5.13 25.20
CA SER A 44 16.93 4.84 26.53
C SER A 44 15.68 3.95 26.48
N ILE A 45 14.73 4.24 25.57
CA ILE A 45 13.49 3.46 25.46
C ILE A 45 13.81 1.98 25.19
N LYS A 46 14.67 1.66 24.23
CA LYS A 46 15.06 0.28 23.95
C LYS A 46 15.84 -0.34 25.10
N ALA A 47 16.76 0.39 25.73
CA ALA A 47 17.52 -0.12 26.87
C ALA A 47 16.62 -0.54 28.04
N GLU A 48 15.54 0.21 28.29
CA GLU A 48 14.62 -0.07 29.39
C GLU A 48 13.52 -1.09 29.04
N THR A 49 13.16 -1.22 27.77
CA THR A 49 12.03 -2.08 27.34
C THR A 49 12.46 -3.39 26.67
N GLY A 50 13.68 -3.45 26.14
CA GLY A 50 14.16 -4.56 25.32
C GLY A 50 13.36 -4.76 24.03
N CYS A 51 12.65 -3.73 23.54
CA CYS A 51 11.81 -3.87 22.35
C CYS A 51 12.64 -4.07 21.08
N PHE A 52 12.05 -4.78 20.13
CA PHE A 52 12.48 -4.81 18.75
C PHE A 52 11.93 -3.57 18.05
N PHE A 53 12.81 -2.68 17.57
CA PHE A 53 12.44 -1.38 17.06
C PHE A 53 12.71 -1.26 15.56
N MET A 54 11.64 -1.03 14.78
CA MET A 54 11.69 -0.89 13.33
C MET A 54 10.92 0.36 12.88
N PRO A 55 11.56 1.54 12.89
CA PRO A 55 10.92 2.77 12.46
C PRO A 55 10.80 2.86 10.94
N ASP A 56 9.83 3.65 10.48
CA ASP A 56 9.94 4.35 9.21
C ASP A 56 10.56 5.74 9.43
N TRP A 57 11.76 5.92 8.88
CA TRP A 57 12.50 7.17 8.85
C TRP A 57 12.82 7.55 7.40
N SER A 58 11.89 7.27 6.49
CA SER A 58 12.08 7.41 5.05
C SER A 58 12.44 8.83 4.62
N SER A 59 12.03 9.86 5.38
CA SER A 59 12.41 11.26 5.14
C SER A 59 13.93 11.52 5.12
N ARG A 60 14.74 10.61 5.68
CA ARG A 60 16.22 10.71 5.65
C ARG A 60 16.86 9.83 4.57
N GLY A 61 16.10 8.93 3.96
CA GLY A 61 16.62 7.84 3.14
C GLY A 61 17.29 6.74 3.96
N ALA A 62 17.36 5.52 3.40
CA ALA A 62 17.75 4.31 4.12
C ALA A 62 19.11 4.42 4.85
N GLU A 63 20.15 4.95 4.18
CA GLU A 63 21.50 4.98 4.74
C GLU A 63 21.60 5.93 5.95
N ALA A 64 21.02 7.13 5.85
CA ALA A 64 21.04 8.08 6.95
C ALA A 64 20.11 7.62 8.08
N ALA A 65 18.93 7.07 7.75
CA ALA A 65 17.99 6.50 8.70
C ALA A 65 18.65 5.41 9.57
N LEU A 66 19.42 4.50 8.96
CA LEU A 66 20.09 3.41 9.68
C LEU A 66 21.14 3.91 10.68
N LYS A 67 21.69 5.11 10.50
CA LYS A 67 22.71 5.70 11.39
C LYS A 67 22.11 6.51 12.55
N LEU A 68 20.83 6.88 12.47
CA LEU A 68 20.16 7.67 13.50
C LEU A 68 20.11 6.93 14.86
N GLY A 69 20.10 7.71 15.95
CA GLY A 69 20.09 7.16 17.31
C GLY A 69 21.32 6.30 17.64
N GLY A 70 22.43 6.45 16.90
CA GLY A 70 23.59 5.57 17.03
C GLY A 70 23.38 4.16 16.45
N GLY A 71 22.49 4.02 15.45
CA GLY A 71 22.20 2.72 14.83
C GLY A 71 21.23 1.85 15.63
N ILE A 72 20.38 2.48 16.44
CA ILE A 72 19.51 1.84 17.43
C ILE A 72 18.37 1.00 16.81
N ALA A 73 18.00 1.27 15.56
CA ALA A 73 16.97 0.54 14.85
C ALA A 73 17.42 -0.91 14.53
N ASP A 74 16.56 -1.89 14.80
CA ASP A 74 16.81 -3.30 14.49
C ASP A 74 16.50 -3.65 13.03
N GLY A 75 15.73 -2.81 12.36
CA GLY A 75 15.49 -2.83 10.93
C GLY A 75 14.77 -1.56 10.52
N LEU A 76 14.39 -1.44 9.24
CA LEU A 76 13.69 -0.26 8.75
C LEU A 76 12.43 -0.64 7.97
N PHE A 77 11.43 0.20 8.10
CA PHE A 77 10.24 0.24 7.27
C PHE A 77 10.40 1.37 6.24
N SER A 78 10.08 1.10 4.98
CA SER A 78 10.05 2.13 3.92
C SER A 78 8.63 2.64 3.75
N TRP A 79 8.43 3.95 3.64
CA TRP A 79 7.15 4.53 3.23
C TRP A 79 6.94 4.51 1.70
N ALA A 80 7.98 4.20 0.93
CA ALA A 80 7.97 4.28 -0.53
C ALA A 80 7.21 3.11 -1.19
N ALA A 81 5.88 3.24 -1.28
CA ALA A 81 4.99 2.28 -1.93
C ALA A 81 4.33 2.80 -3.22
N TRP A 82 4.85 3.88 -3.82
CA TRP A 82 4.25 4.51 -5.00
C TRP A 82 5.08 4.35 -6.28
N ALA A 83 4.38 4.35 -7.41
CA ALA A 83 4.97 4.48 -8.73
C ALA A 83 5.56 5.88 -8.99
N TRP A 84 6.50 5.95 -9.94
CA TRP A 84 7.07 7.20 -10.43
C TRP A 84 6.47 7.56 -11.79
N GLY A 85 5.67 8.63 -11.86
CA GLY A 85 5.00 9.02 -13.09
C GLY A 85 4.14 7.88 -13.65
N SER A 86 4.23 7.65 -14.96
CA SER A 86 3.48 6.62 -15.68
C SER A 86 4.12 5.24 -15.64
N TRP A 87 5.21 5.05 -14.90
CA TRP A 87 5.89 3.76 -14.83
C TRP A 87 5.16 2.81 -13.89
N ASN A 88 5.32 1.51 -14.10
CA ASN A 88 4.90 0.52 -13.11
C ASN A 88 5.78 0.59 -11.86
N MET A 89 5.24 0.12 -10.74
CA MET A 89 5.98 0.06 -9.49
C MET A 89 7.22 -0.83 -9.67
N THR A 90 8.33 -0.51 -9.00
CA THR A 90 9.56 -1.31 -9.06
C THR A 90 10.06 -1.67 -7.67
N THR A 91 10.93 -2.67 -7.58
CA THR A 91 11.61 -3.06 -6.33
C THR A 91 12.93 -2.32 -6.10
N TYR A 92 13.19 -1.23 -6.82
CA TYR A 92 14.48 -0.52 -6.72
C TYR A 92 14.73 0.02 -5.31
N VAL A 93 13.73 0.67 -4.71
CA VAL A 93 13.85 1.19 -3.34
C VAL A 93 13.94 0.05 -2.33
N ASP A 94 13.20 -1.04 -2.53
CA ASP A 94 13.28 -2.23 -1.66
C ASP A 94 14.68 -2.84 -1.66
N ALA A 95 15.27 -3.00 -2.84
CA ALA A 95 16.63 -3.50 -3.00
C ALA A 95 17.65 -2.58 -2.31
N LEU A 96 17.48 -1.26 -2.42
CA LEU A 96 18.31 -0.28 -1.72
C LEU A 96 18.23 -0.43 -0.19
N TYR A 97 17.02 -0.56 0.36
CA TYR A 97 16.83 -0.80 1.79
C TYR A 97 17.48 -2.11 2.23
N ASN A 98 17.22 -3.21 1.52
CA ASN A 98 17.76 -4.52 1.86
C ASN A 98 19.30 -4.55 1.81
N GLN A 99 19.91 -3.92 0.79
CA GLN A 99 21.36 -3.78 0.71
C GLN A 99 21.92 -2.94 1.87
N THR A 100 21.25 -1.82 2.19
CA THR A 100 21.69 -0.90 3.25
C THR A 100 21.59 -1.56 4.63
N LEU A 101 20.54 -2.33 4.87
CA LEU A 101 20.28 -3.00 6.14
C LEU A 101 21.27 -4.13 6.43
N ASN A 102 21.95 -4.66 5.42
CA ASN A 102 23.05 -5.62 5.55
C ASN A 102 22.75 -6.78 6.51
N GLY A 103 21.60 -7.44 6.29
CA GLY A 103 21.12 -8.56 7.10
C GLY A 103 20.18 -8.19 8.24
N LYS A 104 19.99 -6.89 8.55
CA LYS A 104 18.85 -6.44 9.35
C LYS A 104 17.55 -6.60 8.57
N PRO A 105 16.42 -6.95 9.22
CA PRO A 105 15.15 -7.13 8.53
C PRO A 105 14.63 -5.83 7.90
N TYR A 106 13.93 -6.01 6.78
CA TYR A 106 13.25 -4.96 6.03
C TYR A 106 11.73 -5.17 6.10
N MET A 107 11.00 -4.07 6.31
CA MET A 107 9.54 -4.06 6.17
C MET A 107 9.13 -3.37 4.87
N MET A 108 8.57 -4.16 3.95
CA MET A 108 8.14 -3.75 2.62
C MET A 108 6.72 -3.14 2.67
N PRO A 109 6.52 -1.92 2.15
CA PRO A 109 5.20 -1.28 2.15
C PRO A 109 4.31 -1.81 1.01
N VAL A 110 3.01 -1.94 1.26
CA VAL A 110 2.00 -2.33 0.26
C VAL A 110 0.73 -1.51 0.45
N TYR A 111 0.23 -0.86 -0.59
CA TYR A 111 -1.09 -0.22 -0.57
C TYR A 111 -1.78 -0.34 -1.94
N PRO A 112 -3.12 -0.31 -2.00
CA PRO A 112 -3.82 -0.50 -3.27
C PRO A 112 -4.03 0.80 -4.05
N TRP A 113 -4.20 1.92 -3.36
CA TRP A 113 -4.62 3.19 -3.93
C TRP A 113 -4.04 4.37 -3.18
N PHE A 114 -3.78 5.50 -3.84
CA PHE A 114 -3.43 6.76 -3.17
C PHE A 114 -4.03 7.98 -3.87
N PHE A 115 -4.76 8.78 -3.09
CA PHE A 115 -5.24 10.10 -3.48
C PHE A 115 -5.46 10.95 -2.24
N THR A 116 -5.03 12.20 -2.28
CA THR A 116 -5.31 13.14 -1.20
C THR A 116 -5.59 14.54 -1.75
N ASN A 117 -6.59 15.21 -1.17
CA ASN A 117 -6.86 16.62 -1.38
C ASN A 117 -7.21 17.28 -0.04
N LEU A 118 -6.16 17.47 0.76
CA LEU A 118 -6.15 18.07 2.08
C LEU A 118 -5.21 19.30 2.11
N PRO A 119 -5.64 20.47 1.56
CA PRO A 119 -4.85 21.70 1.55
C PRO A 119 -4.35 22.16 2.93
N GLY A 120 -5.11 21.89 3.99
CA GLY A 120 -4.71 22.17 5.38
C GLY A 120 -3.43 21.45 5.83
N TYR A 121 -3.04 20.38 5.14
CA TYR A 121 -1.78 19.67 5.33
C TYR A 121 -0.76 19.93 4.20
N ASN A 122 -1.06 20.88 3.29
CA ASN A 122 -0.34 21.06 2.03
C ASN A 122 -0.27 19.76 1.20
N LYS A 123 -1.36 19.00 1.19
CA LYS A 123 -1.45 17.74 0.46
C LYS A 123 -2.53 17.77 -0.61
N THR A 124 -2.14 17.85 -1.87
CA THR A 124 -3.06 17.79 -3.01
C THR A 124 -2.39 17.08 -4.18
N TRP A 125 -2.34 15.75 -4.11
CA TRP A 125 -1.70 14.92 -5.14
C TRP A 125 -2.26 13.50 -5.17
N LEU A 126 -1.88 12.76 -6.21
CA LEU A 126 -2.09 11.32 -6.32
C LEU A 126 -0.79 10.61 -6.69
N TRP A 127 -0.77 9.30 -6.47
CA TRP A 127 0.18 8.41 -7.12
C TRP A 127 -0.57 7.45 -8.03
N ARG A 128 0.00 7.16 -9.21
CA ARG A 128 -0.55 6.15 -10.10
C ARG A 128 -0.67 4.84 -9.33
N SER A 129 -1.90 4.39 -9.13
CA SER A 129 -2.22 3.21 -8.31
C SER A 129 -3.01 2.15 -9.07
N ASP A 130 -3.43 2.48 -10.28
CA ASP A 130 -3.87 1.64 -11.38
C ASP A 130 -3.59 0.13 -11.19
N ASP A 131 -2.33 -0.30 -11.36
CA ASP A 131 -1.87 -1.70 -11.22
C ASP A 131 -1.24 -2.05 -9.87
N LEU A 132 -1.18 -1.08 -8.95
CA LEU A 132 -0.23 -1.11 -7.85
C LEU A 132 -0.46 -2.28 -6.88
N TRP A 133 -1.72 -2.59 -6.56
CA TRP A 133 -2.03 -3.69 -5.65
C TRP A 133 -1.48 -5.02 -6.18
N TYR A 134 -1.64 -5.29 -7.48
CA TYR A 134 -1.11 -6.48 -8.12
C TYR A 134 0.40 -6.51 -8.15
N ASP A 135 0.99 -5.47 -8.77
CA ASP A 135 2.42 -5.36 -8.99
C ASP A 135 3.14 -5.55 -7.67
N ARG A 136 2.62 -4.91 -6.61
CA ARG A 136 3.24 -4.96 -5.30
C ARG A 136 3.16 -6.34 -4.65
N TRP A 137 2.04 -7.05 -4.74
CA TRP A 137 1.96 -8.42 -4.22
C TRP A 137 2.81 -9.41 -5.02
N GLN A 138 2.92 -9.27 -6.34
CA GLN A 138 3.88 -10.05 -7.14
C GLN A 138 5.33 -9.80 -6.68
N GLN A 139 5.66 -8.53 -6.46
CA GLN A 139 6.97 -8.12 -5.96
C GLN A 139 7.23 -8.66 -4.56
N VAL A 140 6.25 -8.67 -3.66
CA VAL A 140 6.37 -9.27 -2.32
C VAL A 140 6.72 -10.76 -2.43
N TRP A 141 6.03 -11.51 -3.30
CA TRP A 141 6.31 -12.93 -3.49
C TRP A 141 7.72 -13.19 -4.03
N TYR A 142 8.22 -12.35 -4.94
CA TYR A 142 9.57 -12.49 -5.48
C TYR A 142 10.65 -12.02 -4.51
N PHE A 143 10.43 -10.87 -3.87
CA PHE A 143 11.41 -10.19 -3.03
C PHE A 143 11.59 -10.89 -1.68
N GLN A 144 10.54 -11.51 -1.13
CA GLN A 144 10.55 -12.23 0.15
C GLN A 144 11.14 -11.37 1.30
N PRO A 145 10.56 -10.18 1.60
CA PRO A 145 11.01 -9.38 2.75
C PRO A 145 10.76 -10.13 4.07
N GLU A 146 11.35 -9.69 5.19
CA GLU A 146 11.00 -10.26 6.51
C GLU A 146 9.57 -9.85 6.91
N PHE A 147 9.24 -8.57 6.68
CA PHE A 147 7.92 -8.02 7.00
C PHE A 147 7.28 -7.38 5.78
N VAL A 148 5.96 -7.46 5.74
CA VAL A 148 5.10 -6.74 4.81
C VAL A 148 4.16 -5.88 5.63
N LYS A 149 4.00 -4.60 5.29
CA LYS A 149 3.04 -3.70 5.93
C LYS A 149 2.04 -3.18 4.92
N THR A 150 0.79 -3.59 5.11
CA THR A 150 -0.33 -3.00 4.39
C THR A 150 -0.62 -1.61 4.96
N ILE A 151 -0.49 -0.60 4.11
CA ILE A 151 -0.77 0.79 4.39
C ILE A 151 -2.09 1.09 3.68
N SER A 152 -3.19 1.33 4.35
CA SER A 152 -3.43 1.26 5.79
C SER A 152 -4.76 0.57 6.04
N TRP A 153 -5.11 0.35 7.30
CA TRP A 153 -6.46 -0.10 7.63
C TRP A 153 -7.50 1.00 7.35
N ASN A 154 -7.23 2.25 7.71
CA ASN A 154 -8.26 3.29 7.86
C ASN A 154 -7.75 4.73 7.65
N ASP A 155 -6.66 4.95 6.90
CA ASP A 155 -6.27 6.31 6.53
C ASP A 155 -7.12 6.79 5.36
N PHE A 156 -8.28 7.34 5.69
CA PHE A 156 -9.22 7.88 4.72
C PHE A 156 -8.71 9.16 4.05
N GLY A 157 -7.84 9.93 4.74
CA GLY A 157 -7.31 11.18 4.21
C GLY A 157 -6.36 10.99 3.02
N GLU A 158 -5.69 9.84 2.94
CA GLU A 158 -4.78 9.50 1.85
C GLU A 158 -5.31 8.41 0.91
N SER A 159 -6.56 7.98 1.12
CA SER A 159 -7.29 7.01 0.30
C SER A 159 -6.67 5.61 0.18
N HIS A 160 -5.61 5.30 0.92
CA HIS A 160 -4.96 3.97 0.89
C HIS A 160 -5.55 2.97 1.89
N TYR A 161 -6.73 3.23 2.44
CA TYR A 161 -7.42 2.34 3.38
C TYR A 161 -7.93 1.06 2.69
N ILE A 162 -7.96 -0.05 3.43
CA ILE A 162 -8.62 -1.31 3.03
C ILE A 162 -9.70 -1.77 4.03
N GLY A 163 -9.86 -1.05 5.14
CA GLY A 163 -10.90 -1.29 6.13
C GLY A 163 -12.27 -0.78 5.66
N PRO A 164 -13.34 -1.15 6.40
CA PRO A 164 -14.67 -0.66 6.11
C PRO A 164 -14.74 0.87 6.28
N LEU A 165 -15.59 1.52 5.48
CA LEU A 165 -15.89 2.93 5.64
C LEU A 165 -16.50 3.18 7.04
N ASP A 166 -15.98 4.19 7.74
CA ASP A 166 -16.43 4.58 9.07
C ASP A 166 -16.39 6.12 9.17
N ASP A 167 -17.57 6.73 9.16
CA ASP A 167 -17.73 8.18 9.15
C ASP A 167 -17.24 8.86 10.45
N THR A 168 -17.12 8.12 11.54
CA THR A 168 -16.58 8.61 12.81
C THR A 168 -15.08 8.92 12.72
N GLN A 169 -14.41 8.42 11.67
CA GLN A 169 -12.97 8.54 11.46
C GLN A 169 -12.59 9.57 10.37
N TYR A 170 -13.56 10.32 9.85
CA TYR A 170 -13.40 11.31 8.77
C TYR A 170 -12.89 12.68 9.24
N SER A 171 -12.29 12.75 10.43
CA SER A 171 -11.75 14.00 10.98
C SER A 171 -10.69 14.66 10.08
N ALA A 172 -9.93 13.87 9.32
CA ALA A 172 -8.90 14.34 8.39
C ALA A 172 -9.45 15.30 7.34
N PHE A 173 -10.68 15.11 6.83
CA PHE A 173 -11.26 15.99 5.82
C PHE A 173 -11.55 17.38 6.37
N LYS A 174 -12.01 17.46 7.63
CA LYS A 174 -12.23 18.75 8.31
C LYS A 174 -10.91 19.44 8.66
N ILE A 175 -9.97 18.71 9.27
CA ILE A 175 -8.69 19.30 9.71
C ILE A 175 -7.83 19.69 8.50
N GLY A 176 -7.82 18.84 7.48
CA GLY A 176 -7.11 19.04 6.22
C GLY A 176 -7.81 20.00 5.25
N ASN A 177 -8.92 20.63 5.63
CA ASN A 177 -9.69 21.55 4.77
C ASN A 177 -10.02 20.97 3.38
N ALA A 178 -10.45 19.70 3.34
CA ALA A 178 -10.83 19.05 2.09
C ALA A 178 -12.00 19.79 1.42
N PRO A 179 -11.99 19.95 0.09
CA PRO A 179 -13.09 20.60 -0.61
C PRO A 179 -14.39 19.77 -0.58
N TYR A 180 -14.28 18.46 -0.43
CA TYR A 180 -15.38 17.50 -0.27
C TYR A 180 -14.83 16.19 0.31
N ASN A 181 -15.72 15.29 0.71
CA ASN A 181 -15.35 13.95 1.18
C ASN A 181 -15.20 12.99 -0.01
N TYR A 182 -13.98 12.79 -0.50
CA TYR A 182 -13.69 11.91 -1.65
C TYR A 182 -13.69 10.41 -1.31
N VAL A 183 -13.93 10.02 -0.04
CA VAL A 183 -14.10 8.60 0.32
C VAL A 183 -15.56 8.20 0.52
N GLU A 184 -16.48 9.16 0.44
CA GLU A 184 -17.90 8.88 0.52
C GLU A 184 -18.32 7.95 -0.62
N ASN A 185 -18.91 6.80 -0.27
CA ASN A 185 -19.29 5.74 -1.20
C ASN A 185 -18.14 5.17 -2.05
N MET A 186 -16.91 5.18 -1.53
CA MET A 186 -15.75 4.54 -2.15
C MET A 186 -15.29 3.31 -1.35
N PRO A 187 -16.00 2.17 -1.39
CA PRO A 187 -15.57 1.00 -0.63
C PRO A 187 -14.27 0.42 -1.20
N HIS A 188 -13.19 0.47 -0.42
CA HIS A 188 -11.89 -0.11 -0.76
C HIS A 188 -11.67 -1.51 -0.20
N ASP A 189 -12.64 -2.04 0.55
CA ASP A 189 -12.49 -3.28 1.28
C ASP A 189 -12.58 -4.53 0.37
N GLY A 190 -12.99 -4.36 -0.88
CA GLY A 190 -12.92 -5.38 -1.94
C GLY A 190 -11.50 -5.92 -2.16
N TRP A 191 -10.45 -5.09 -2.04
CA TRP A 191 -9.06 -5.55 -2.16
C TRP A 191 -8.66 -6.58 -1.09
N ARG A 192 -9.37 -6.64 0.05
CA ARG A 192 -9.13 -7.64 1.10
C ARG A 192 -9.51 -9.05 0.66
N GLN A 193 -10.39 -9.21 -0.33
CA GLN A 193 -10.83 -10.53 -0.78
C GLN A 193 -9.68 -11.38 -1.34
N LEU A 194 -8.61 -10.75 -1.84
CA LEU A 194 -7.43 -11.42 -2.38
C LEU A 194 -6.36 -11.72 -1.32
N LEU A 195 -6.41 -11.03 -0.17
CA LEU A 195 -5.37 -11.11 0.86
C LEU A 195 -5.16 -12.52 1.43
N PRO A 196 -6.20 -13.34 1.70
CA PRO A 196 -5.97 -14.70 2.18
C PRO A 196 -5.06 -15.50 1.25
N TYR A 197 -5.34 -15.51 -0.05
CA TYR A 197 -4.52 -16.19 -1.05
C TYR A 197 -3.12 -15.58 -1.16
N MET A 198 -3.02 -14.24 -1.19
CA MET A 198 -1.74 -13.55 -1.36
C MET A 198 -0.80 -13.71 -0.17
N ILE A 199 -1.33 -13.62 1.05
CA ILE A 199 -0.57 -13.78 2.29
C ILE A 199 -0.16 -15.24 2.48
N ASP A 200 -1.05 -16.20 2.20
CA ASP A 200 -0.73 -17.63 2.32
C ASP A 200 0.37 -18.01 1.32
N THR A 201 0.26 -17.54 0.07
CA THR A 201 1.31 -17.72 -0.95
C THR A 201 2.63 -17.09 -0.52
N TYR A 202 2.62 -15.88 0.04
CA TYR A 202 3.83 -15.24 0.55
C TYR A 202 4.49 -16.07 1.65
N LYS A 203 3.72 -16.59 2.61
CA LYS A 203 4.25 -17.32 3.76
C LYS A 203 4.69 -18.74 3.44
N ASN A 204 4.00 -19.42 2.52
CA ASN A 204 4.13 -20.86 2.28
C ASN A 204 4.62 -21.21 0.87
N GLY A 205 4.82 -20.21 0.00
CA GLY A 205 5.17 -20.39 -1.41
C GLY A 205 4.02 -20.90 -2.29
N HIS A 206 2.87 -21.22 -1.70
CA HIS A 206 1.66 -21.68 -2.37
C HIS A 206 0.45 -21.37 -1.49
N ALA A 207 -0.73 -21.28 -2.12
CA ALA A 207 -2.00 -21.15 -1.42
C ALA A 207 -3.06 -22.03 -2.08
N THR A 208 -4.10 -22.34 -1.31
CA THR A 208 -5.32 -22.97 -1.81
C THR A 208 -6.50 -22.04 -1.58
N PHE A 209 -7.53 -22.16 -2.41
CA PHE A 209 -8.79 -21.46 -2.24
C PHE A 209 -9.92 -22.37 -2.72
N ASP A 210 -11.11 -22.14 -2.19
CA ASP A 210 -12.35 -22.83 -2.51
C ASP A 210 -13.38 -21.91 -3.19
N THR A 211 -13.12 -20.60 -3.15
CA THR A 211 -14.01 -19.56 -3.65
C THR A 211 -13.28 -18.73 -4.69
N GLU A 212 -13.81 -18.69 -5.90
CA GLU A 212 -13.34 -17.78 -6.93
C GLU A 212 -13.72 -16.34 -6.56
N VAL A 213 -12.81 -15.41 -6.82
CA VAL A 213 -12.98 -14.00 -6.44
C VAL A 213 -12.76 -13.14 -7.67
N LEU A 214 -13.61 -12.13 -7.85
CA LEU A 214 -13.38 -11.02 -8.77
C LEU A 214 -13.43 -9.72 -7.98
N VAL A 215 -12.37 -8.93 -8.03
CA VAL A 215 -12.28 -7.59 -7.44
C VAL A 215 -12.14 -6.59 -8.56
N THR A 216 -12.87 -5.47 -8.50
CA THR A 216 -12.78 -4.40 -9.48
C THR A 216 -12.63 -3.04 -8.80
N TRP A 217 -11.88 -2.12 -9.39
CA TRP A 217 -11.81 -0.72 -8.96
C TRP A 217 -11.67 0.18 -10.18
N TYR A 218 -12.05 1.45 -10.03
CA TYR A 218 -11.99 2.44 -11.10
C TYR A 218 -12.12 3.83 -10.50
N ARG A 219 -11.71 4.85 -11.27
CA ARG A 219 -12.08 6.23 -10.93
C ARG A 219 -13.49 6.52 -11.45
N PRO A 220 -14.36 7.16 -10.66
CA PRO A 220 -15.72 7.51 -11.08
C PRO A 220 -15.74 8.64 -12.13
N THR A 221 -14.59 9.26 -12.39
CA THR A 221 -14.44 10.38 -13.32
C THR A 221 -13.23 10.16 -14.21
N LEU A 222 -13.40 10.46 -15.50
CA LEU A 222 -12.29 10.46 -16.45
C LEU A 222 -11.20 11.45 -16.02
N ALA A 223 -9.94 11.16 -16.32
CA ALA A 223 -8.80 11.99 -15.96
C ALA A 223 -8.84 13.36 -16.63
N SER A 224 -9.50 13.43 -17.79
CA SER A 224 -9.75 14.66 -18.55
C SER A 224 -11.04 15.39 -18.15
N ALA A 225 -11.86 14.80 -17.28
CA ALA A 225 -13.11 15.42 -16.84
C ALA A 225 -12.84 16.53 -15.82
N CYS A 226 -13.49 17.68 -16.02
CA CYS A 226 -13.41 18.86 -15.14
C CYS A 226 -11.97 19.40 -14.96
N GLY A 227 -11.79 20.36 -14.05
CA GLY A 227 -10.46 20.80 -13.61
C GLY A 227 -9.89 19.85 -12.56
N ASN A 228 -8.56 19.73 -12.49
CA ASN A 228 -7.89 18.86 -11.51
C ASN A 228 -7.80 19.44 -10.08
N SER A 229 -8.41 20.60 -9.82
CA SER A 229 -8.39 21.30 -8.52
C SER A 229 -6.98 21.51 -7.93
N GLY A 230 -5.95 21.66 -8.79
CA GLY A 230 -4.56 21.80 -8.34
C GLY A 230 -3.87 20.49 -7.99
N THR A 231 -4.51 19.34 -8.23
CA THR A 231 -3.94 18.01 -8.00
C THR A 231 -2.81 17.72 -8.99
N THR A 232 -1.64 17.40 -8.46
CA THR A 232 -0.52 16.85 -9.22
C THR A 232 -0.55 15.31 -9.18
N ALA A 233 0.01 14.66 -10.19
CA ALA A 233 0.46 13.27 -10.06
C ALA A 233 1.93 13.29 -9.62
N ASN A 234 2.25 12.50 -8.59
CA ASN A 234 3.46 12.65 -7.78
C ASN A 234 3.58 14.04 -7.12
N THR A 235 4.56 14.23 -6.24
CA THR A 235 4.72 15.48 -5.48
C THR A 235 6.20 15.84 -5.25
N ALA A 236 6.52 17.12 -5.38
CA ALA A 236 7.84 17.65 -5.06
C ALA A 236 8.19 17.49 -3.57
N SER A 237 7.19 17.41 -2.68
CA SER A 237 7.43 17.19 -1.24
C SER A 237 8.03 15.81 -0.93
N GLN A 238 7.93 14.87 -1.87
CA GLN A 238 8.56 13.55 -1.83
C GLN A 238 9.75 13.45 -2.80
N LEU A 239 10.34 14.59 -3.18
CA LEU A 239 11.49 14.70 -4.09
C LEU A 239 11.22 14.10 -5.49
N GLN A 240 9.98 14.22 -5.98
CA GLN A 240 9.58 13.72 -7.29
C GLN A 240 9.27 14.86 -8.26
N ILE A 241 9.33 14.54 -9.55
CA ILE A 241 8.77 15.41 -10.58
C ILE A 241 7.25 15.37 -10.46
N GLU A 242 6.62 16.54 -10.53
CA GLU A 242 5.17 16.65 -10.59
C GLU A 242 4.69 16.56 -12.03
N TYR A 243 3.68 15.74 -12.26
CA TYR A 243 3.05 15.51 -13.55
C TYR A 243 1.60 15.98 -13.51
N ARG A 244 0.99 16.18 -14.68
CA ARG A 244 -0.46 16.35 -14.75
C ARG A 244 -1.12 14.98 -14.56
N PRO A 245 -2.17 14.86 -13.73
CA PRO A 245 -2.90 13.59 -13.57
C PRO A 245 -3.28 12.93 -14.90
N VAL A 246 -3.81 13.71 -15.85
CA VAL A 246 -4.24 13.24 -17.18
C VAL A 246 -3.14 12.59 -18.02
N ASP A 247 -1.87 12.83 -17.72
CA ASP A 247 -0.75 12.22 -18.45
C ASP A 247 -0.30 10.88 -17.84
N ILE A 248 -0.82 10.53 -16.66
CA ILE A 248 -0.27 9.49 -15.79
C ILE A 248 -1.28 8.41 -15.44
N VAL A 249 -2.54 8.79 -15.18
CA VAL A 249 -3.56 7.85 -14.72
C VAL A 249 -4.40 7.34 -15.88
N ASP A 250 -4.62 6.03 -15.93
CA ASP A 250 -5.36 5.38 -17.01
C ASP A 250 -6.87 5.42 -16.74
N ASP A 251 -7.69 5.80 -17.72
CA ASP A 251 -9.15 5.82 -17.61
C ASP A 251 -9.74 4.41 -17.79
N CYS A 252 -9.50 3.56 -16.79
CA CYS A 252 -9.87 2.15 -16.82
C CYS A 252 -10.78 1.69 -15.67
N VAL A 253 -11.49 0.60 -15.90
CA VAL A 253 -11.98 -0.37 -14.91
C VAL A 253 -10.93 -1.46 -14.74
N PHE A 254 -10.29 -1.43 -13.59
CA PHE A 254 -9.25 -2.33 -13.18
C PHE A 254 -9.85 -3.53 -12.45
N LEU A 255 -9.28 -4.72 -12.60
CA LEU A 255 -9.78 -5.96 -12.02
C LEU A 255 -8.71 -6.98 -11.67
N SER A 256 -9.06 -7.81 -10.70
CA SER A 256 -8.34 -8.98 -10.22
C SER A 256 -9.27 -10.16 -10.16
N ALA A 257 -8.83 -11.32 -10.59
CA ALA A 257 -9.57 -12.56 -10.52
C ALA A 257 -8.70 -13.65 -9.89
N LEU A 258 -9.25 -14.37 -8.92
CA LEU A 258 -8.72 -15.62 -8.43
C LEU A 258 -9.64 -16.71 -8.96
N LEU A 259 -9.18 -17.48 -9.95
CA LEU A 259 -9.99 -18.46 -10.67
C LEU A 259 -9.41 -19.86 -10.55
N SER A 260 -10.31 -20.84 -10.42
CA SER A 260 -10.00 -22.26 -10.38
C SER A 260 -9.58 -22.80 -11.77
N GLU A 261 -10.06 -22.19 -12.83
CA GLU A 261 -9.63 -22.53 -14.18
C GLU A 261 -9.57 -21.30 -15.07
N SER A 262 -9.01 -21.46 -16.26
CA SER A 262 -9.00 -20.38 -17.24
C SER A 262 -10.42 -20.06 -17.67
N ALA A 263 -10.82 -18.81 -17.48
CA ALA A 263 -12.09 -18.30 -17.99
C ALA A 263 -11.88 -17.15 -18.98
N TYR A 264 -12.89 -16.92 -19.82
CA TYR A 264 -13.01 -15.71 -20.63
C TYR A 264 -13.80 -14.67 -19.83
N LEU A 265 -13.31 -13.43 -19.81
CA LEU A 265 -14.03 -12.33 -19.19
C LEU A 265 -14.93 -11.66 -20.22
N THR A 266 -16.20 -11.46 -19.86
CA THR A 266 -17.16 -10.66 -20.62
C THR A 266 -17.73 -9.58 -19.72
N ILE A 267 -17.69 -8.33 -20.16
CA ILE A 267 -18.23 -7.18 -19.42
C ILE A 267 -19.45 -6.66 -20.17
N ASN A 268 -20.53 -6.40 -19.43
CA ASN A 268 -21.71 -5.72 -19.95
C ASN A 268 -21.98 -4.46 -19.12
N TYR A 269 -21.89 -3.30 -19.77
CA TYR A 269 -22.10 -1.99 -19.17
C TYR A 269 -23.25 -1.22 -19.83
N GLY A 270 -24.26 -1.96 -20.32
CA GLY A 270 -25.51 -1.39 -20.84
C GLY A 270 -25.50 -1.05 -22.35
N VAL A 271 -24.37 -1.19 -23.04
CA VAL A 271 -24.26 -0.98 -24.51
C VAL A 271 -23.91 -2.24 -25.29
N GLY A 272 -23.77 -3.39 -24.61
CA GLY A 272 -23.43 -4.68 -25.22
C GLY A 272 -22.52 -5.53 -24.34
N GLU A 273 -22.25 -6.74 -24.80
CA GLU A 273 -21.24 -7.63 -24.22
C GLU A 273 -19.90 -7.40 -24.93
N HIS A 274 -18.86 -7.18 -24.13
CA HIS A 274 -17.51 -6.97 -24.61
C HIS A 274 -16.59 -8.04 -24.00
N GLY A 275 -16.03 -8.89 -24.87
CA GLY A 275 -15.00 -9.85 -24.48
C GLY A 275 -13.68 -9.14 -24.19
N VAL A 276 -13.00 -9.54 -23.11
CA VAL A 276 -11.77 -8.91 -22.65
C VAL A 276 -10.69 -9.98 -22.46
N ASP A 277 -9.54 -9.82 -23.12
CA ASP A 277 -8.36 -10.65 -22.89
C ASP A 277 -7.72 -10.34 -21.53
N TRP A 278 -6.84 -11.18 -21.01
CA TRP A 278 -6.12 -10.93 -19.76
C TRP A 278 -4.76 -10.29 -20.04
N ASP A 279 -4.36 -9.25 -19.30
CA ASP A 279 -3.03 -8.63 -19.45
C ASP A 279 -1.93 -9.50 -18.84
N TYR A 280 -2.24 -10.16 -17.72
CA TYR A 280 -1.33 -11.09 -17.04
C TYR A 280 -2.04 -12.38 -16.67
N THR A 281 -1.47 -13.50 -17.08
CA THR A 281 -1.85 -14.85 -16.62
C THR A 281 -0.61 -15.55 -16.08
N PRO A 282 -0.63 -16.12 -14.86
CA PRO A 282 0.53 -16.81 -14.31
C PRO A 282 0.97 -17.98 -15.20
N GLU A 283 2.28 -18.17 -15.35
CA GLU A 283 2.83 -19.27 -16.16
C GLU A 283 2.50 -20.63 -15.52
N GLY A 284 1.75 -21.47 -16.24
CA GLY A 284 1.32 -22.78 -15.73
C GLY A 284 0.76 -23.78 -16.75
N ARG A 285 0.83 -23.51 -18.06
CA ARG A 285 0.33 -24.44 -19.10
C ARG A 285 1.43 -25.16 -19.87
N SER A 286 2.29 -25.89 -19.18
CA SER A 286 3.23 -26.82 -19.84
C SER A 286 3.51 -28.04 -18.96
N GLY A 287 2.81 -29.15 -19.19
CA GLY A 287 3.27 -30.49 -18.84
C GLY A 287 3.22 -30.92 -17.35
N HIS A 288 2.29 -31.84 -17.06
CA HIS A 288 2.47 -32.97 -16.13
C HIS A 288 2.83 -32.70 -14.66
N LEU A 289 2.10 -31.82 -13.96
CA LEU A 289 1.90 -31.90 -12.50
C LEU A 289 0.47 -31.40 -12.16
N PRO A 290 -0.31 -32.08 -11.31
CA PRO A 290 -1.65 -31.64 -10.94
C PRO A 290 -1.56 -30.47 -9.95
N CYS A 291 -2.46 -29.49 -10.11
CA CYS A 291 -2.63 -28.28 -9.29
C CYS A 291 -1.68 -27.12 -9.62
N LYS A 292 -2.17 -26.09 -10.36
CA LYS A 292 -1.65 -24.71 -10.30
C LYS A 292 -2.73 -23.70 -10.71
N TYR A 293 -3.21 -22.91 -9.75
CA TYR A 293 -4.15 -21.81 -9.94
C TYR A 293 -3.39 -20.49 -10.06
N GLY A 294 -3.89 -19.56 -10.89
CA GLY A 294 -3.25 -18.29 -11.17
C GLY A 294 -4.17 -17.11 -10.87
N LEU A 295 -3.64 -16.10 -10.17
CA LEU A 295 -4.24 -14.78 -10.04
C LEU A 295 -4.22 -14.10 -11.43
N ILE A 296 -5.37 -13.73 -11.96
CA ILE A 296 -5.49 -13.07 -13.27
C ILE A 296 -5.90 -11.61 -13.05
N TRP A 297 -5.17 -10.64 -13.59
CA TRP A 297 -5.41 -9.21 -13.35
C TRP A 297 -5.54 -8.46 -14.68
N ARG A 298 -6.40 -7.43 -14.77
CA ARG A 298 -6.46 -6.54 -15.93
C ARG A 298 -7.07 -5.16 -15.67
N ASN A 299 -6.57 -4.15 -16.36
CA ASN A 299 -7.19 -2.84 -16.53
C ASN A 299 -7.90 -2.75 -17.87
N TRP A 300 -9.14 -2.26 -17.86
CA TRP A 300 -9.90 -2.06 -19.08
C TRP A 300 -10.31 -0.61 -19.27
N VAL A 301 -9.97 -0.03 -20.42
CA VAL A 301 -10.32 1.34 -20.80
C VAL A 301 -11.75 1.40 -21.34
N LEU A 302 -12.65 2.14 -20.68
CA LEU A 302 -13.89 2.60 -21.31
C LEU A 302 -13.63 3.98 -21.91
N HIS A 303 -13.20 4.02 -23.16
CA HIS A 303 -13.32 5.26 -23.94
C HIS A 303 -14.82 5.44 -24.27
N ASP A 304 -15.39 6.57 -23.84
CA ASP A 304 -16.78 7.01 -24.10
C ASP A 304 -17.92 6.37 -23.26
N ALA A 305 -17.78 6.34 -21.93
CA ALA A 305 -18.96 6.43 -21.07
C ALA A 305 -19.32 7.90 -21.02
N ALA A 306 -19.96 8.37 -22.09
CA ALA A 306 -20.68 9.63 -22.03
C ALA A 306 -21.54 9.62 -20.77
N ALA A 307 -21.36 10.64 -19.95
CA ALA A 307 -22.16 10.89 -18.76
C ALA A 307 -23.65 10.63 -19.04
N ALA A 308 -24.22 9.67 -18.32
CA ALA A 308 -25.63 9.67 -18.00
C ALA A 308 -25.81 10.25 -16.60
#